data_AF-A0A937QEA8-F1
#
_entry.id   AF-A0A937QEA8-F1
#
_cell.length_a   1.000
_cell.length_b   1.000
_cell.length_c   1.000
_cell.angle_alpha   90.00
_cell.angle_beta   90.00
_cell.angle_gamma   90.00
#
_symmetry.space_group_name_H-M   'P 1'
#
loop_
_entity.id
_entity.type
_entity.pdbx_description
1 polymer ?
#
loop_
_entity_poly.entity_id
_entity_poly.type
_entity_poly.pdbx_seq_one_letter_code
_entity_poly.pdbx_strand_id
1 'polypeptide(L)' 'MYSLLDLFLIDLYERNHGILVDADQIKEGMLRAAELMGAEVIGHSFHQAVF' A
#
# COMPACT_ATOMS: atom_id res chain seq x y z
N MET A 1 -23.35 -15.68 -0.67
CA MET A 1 -22.67 -15.16 -1.88
C MET A 1 -21.22 -14.96 -1.48
N TYR A 2 -20.28 -15.71 -2.03
CA TYR A 2 -18.86 -15.53 -1.75
C TYR A 2 -18.24 -14.87 -2.97
N SER A 3 -17.63 -13.70 -2.80
CA SER A 3 -16.83 -13.07 -3.85
C SER A 3 -15.53 -13.86 -3.99
N LEU A 4 -14.98 -13.91 -5.21
CA LEU A 4 -13.63 -14.43 -5.44
C LEU A 4 -12.56 -13.37 -5.10
N LEU A 5 -12.96 -12.10 -5.01
CA LEU A 5 -12.10 -10.94 -4.79
C LEU A 5 -12.88 -9.84 -4.08
N ASP A 6 -12.30 -9.30 -3.01
CA ASP A 6 -12.74 -8.07 -2.37
C ASP A 6 -11.74 -6.95 -2.73
N LEU A 7 -12.20 -5.96 -3.50
CA LEU A 7 -11.38 -4.84 -3.98
C LEU A 7 -11.81 -3.53 -3.33
N PHE A 8 -10.85 -2.80 -2.76
CA PHE A 8 -11.05 -1.49 -2.14
C PHE A 8 -10.21 -0.43 -2.84
N LEU A 9 -10.84 0.68 -3.24
CA LEU A 9 -10.17 1.89 -3.75
C LEU A 9 -10.37 2.99 -2.71
N ILE A 10 -9.28 3.61 -2.26
CA ILE A 10 -9.29 4.59 -1.17
C ILE A 10 -8.49 5.80 -1.59
N ASP A 11 -9.12 6.98 -1.51
CA ASP A 11 -8.43 8.26 -1.61
C ASP A 11 -7.97 8.72 -0.23
N LEU A 12 -6.69 9.05 -0.12
CA LEU A 12 -6.08 9.51 1.12
C LEU A 12 -5.87 11.03 1.05
N TYR A 13 -6.72 11.77 1.76
CA TYR A 13 -6.61 13.23 1.89
C TYR A 13 -5.84 13.62 3.17
N GLU A 14 -5.23 14.81 3.18
CA GLU A 14 -4.57 15.43 4.36
C GLU A 14 -3.38 14.66 4.98
N ARG A 15 -2.65 13.86 4.20
CA ARG A 15 -1.37 13.31 4.69
C ARG A 15 -0.25 14.35 4.67
N ASN A 16 0.64 14.26 5.65
CA ASN A 16 1.90 14.99 5.65
C ASN A 16 2.68 14.66 4.37
N HIS A 17 2.82 15.63 3.46
CA HIS A 17 3.36 15.42 2.10
C HIS A 17 4.72 14.70 2.09
N GLY A 18 5.54 14.88 3.13
CA GLY A 18 6.84 14.20 3.24
C GLY A 18 6.76 12.67 3.31
N ILE A 19 5.66 12.10 3.83
CA ILE A 19 5.49 10.65 3.96
C ILE A 19 5.03 10.03 2.63
N LEU A 20 4.36 10.80 1.78
CA LEU A 20 3.85 10.32 0.48
C LEU A 20 4.91 10.28 -0.63
N VAL A 21 6.09 10.83 -0.39
CA VAL A 21 7.21 10.82 -1.36
C VAL A 21 8.36 9.89 -0.94
N ASP A 22 8.27 9.33 0.26
CA ASP A 22 9.25 8.40 0.80
C ASP A 22 8.87 6.96 0.40
N ALA A 23 9.60 6.42 -0.57
CA ALA A 23 9.33 5.10 -1.12
C ALA A 23 9.55 3.98 -0.10
N ASP A 24 10.47 4.14 0.85
CA ASP A 24 10.75 3.13 1.88
C ASP A 24 9.60 3.09 2.90
N GLN A 25 9.13 4.26 3.35
CA GLN A 25 7.97 4.33 4.24
C GLN A 25 6.69 3.80 3.58
N ILE A 26 6.48 4.08 2.29
CA ILE A 26 5.35 3.54 1.53
C ILE A 26 5.44 2.01 1.46
N LYS A 27 6.62 1.48 1.12
CA LYS A 27 6.86 0.04 1.04
C LYS A 27 6.56 -0.64 2.37
N GLU A 28 7.12 -0.15 3.47
CA GLU A 28 6.90 -0.72 4.81
C GLU A 28 5.42 -0.69 5.19
N GLY A 29 4.75 0.43 4.98
CA GLY A 29 3.32 0.58 5.28
C GLY A 29 2.45 -0.39 4.50
N MET A 30 2.72 -0.59 3.20
CA MET A 30 1.95 -1.50 2.35
C MET A 30 2.18 -2.98 2.71
N LEU A 31 3.42 -3.38 3.03
CA LEU A 31 3.70 -4.74 3.48
C LEU A 31 3.05 -5.04 4.83
N ARG A 32 3.06 -4.07 5.74
CA ARG A 32 2.37 -4.20 7.03
C ARG A 32 0.86 -4.31 6.85
N ALA A 33 0.28 -3.57 5.90
CA ALA A 33 -1.14 -3.69 5.58
C ALA A 33 -1.50 -5.09 5.05
N ALA A 34 -0.68 -5.65 4.16
CA ALA A 34 -0.88 -7.02 3.66
C ALA A 34 -0.85 -8.06 4.82
N GLU A 35 0.11 -7.93 5.73
CA GLU A 35 0.21 -8.78 6.93
C GLU A 35 -1.05 -8.66 7.81
N LEU A 36 -1.53 -7.44 8.07
CA LEU A 36 -2.74 -7.19 8.86
C LEU A 36 -4.01 -7.76 8.21
N MET A 37 -4.05 -7.83 6.89
CA MET A 37 -5.15 -8.46 6.14
C MET A 37 -5.03 -9.98 6.06
N GLY A 38 -3.95 -10.57 6.60
CA GLY A 38 -3.68 -12.01 6.51
C GLY A 38 -3.32 -12.47 5.10
N ALA A 39 -2.86 -11.56 4.24
CA ALA A 39 -2.48 -11.85 2.87
C ALA A 39 -1.02 -12.32 2.79
N GLU A 40 -0.77 -13.34 1.97
CA GLU A 40 0.59 -13.77 1.64
C GLU A 40 1.19 -12.88 0.54
N VAL A 41 2.38 -12.34 0.79
CA VAL A 41 3.11 -11.52 -0.19
C VAL A 41 3.97 -12.42 -1.08
N ILE A 42 3.52 -12.66 -2.32
CA ILE A 42 4.27 -13.45 -3.31
C ILE A 42 5.39 -12.62 -3.98
N GLY A 43 5.25 -11.30 -4.02
CA GLY A 43 6.24 -10.37 -4.55
C GLY A 43 5.77 -8.91 -4.44
N HIS A 44 6.69 -7.97 -4.52
CA HIS A 44 6.37 -6.54 -4.46
C HIS A 44 7.33 -5.69 -5.31
N SER A 45 6.85 -4.57 -5.83
CA SER A 45 7.66 -3.59 -6.56
C SER A 45 7.17 -2.19 -6.24
N PHE A 46 8.08 -1.31 -5.85
CA PHE A 46 7.80 0.09 -5.50
C PHE A 46 8.72 0.98 -6.34
N HIS A 47 8.15 2.04 -6.91
CA HIS A 47 8.88 3.01 -7.73
C HIS A 47 8.74 4.38 -7.10
N GLN A 48 9.87 5.05 -6.89
CA GLN A 48 9.87 6.45 -6.50
C GLN A 48 9.82 7.31 -7.75
N ALA A 49 8.77 8.12 -7.88
CA ALA A 49 8.72 9.13 -8.93
C ALA A 49 9.72 10.24 -8.55
N VAL A 50 10.77 10.39 -9.35
CA VAL A 50 11.68 11.54 -9.26
C VAL A 50 11.02 12.68 -10.04
N PHE A 51 10.62 13.74 -9.34
CA PHE A 51 10.05 14.96 -9.92
C PHE A 51 11.10 16.06 -10.01
#